data_AF-A0A0G1DBM0-F1
#
_entry.id   AF-A0A0G1DBM0-F1
#
_cell.length_a   1.000
_cell.length_b   1.000
_cell.length_c   1.000
_cell.angle_alpha   90.00
_cell.angle_beta   90.00
_cell.angle_gamma   90.00
#
_symmetry.space_group_name_H-M   'P 1'
#
loop_
_entity.id
_entity.type
_entity.pdbx_description
1 polymer ?
#
loop_
_entity_poly.entity_id
_entity_poly.type
_entity_poly.pdbx_seq_one_letter_code
_entity_poly.pdbx_strand_id
1 'polypeptide(L)'
;MKKILITGCGGMLGDAVYAQLRKRYHVNATDINLIEPWLSYLDVRDLKSVKKVCAEFKPDYLIHLAALTDMEYCETHPEEAAQVNGTATENLVKISKKLDIPFVYISTAGIFTDDKKEHSEKDDPKDTPVSVYGKTKYQGEVAAKSWRKSIIIRAGWMMGGGPKKDKKFINKIVKQLSSGATKINVVNDRVGTPSYTYDLAKIIVFLLERNLYGLYHGTCDGGNVTRHDVVSHILECFNLQDKVKVVEVGSDYFKDSFFAPRPFSEQLGNKKLKSTNPELFRSWRDCLKEYLGMFYWKVSGNHTPLCDLAYKYGTDKCPEINHSYTPFYYKLLQPKRNSIKKILEIGIGYPSNMNHIVPHYRAGASLYMWREFFPNAMIYGADILPEALFKDAHIETFLCNQKKDTDLTNLIKSTGSDIDIVIDDGSHVKKVQVFTCLILLPLLKKDVIYIIEDVKDAVEVTGMIKKLGGYDCEVPKLNPERQVRQDCLVIVKNK
;
A
#
# COMPACT_ATOMS: atom_id res chain seq x y z
N MET A 1 -0.99 -27.90 11.64
CA MET A 1 -0.92 -26.91 10.53
C MET A 1 0.44 -27.06 9.87
N LYS A 2 0.52 -27.13 8.52
CA LYS A 2 1.81 -27.25 7.82
C LYS A 2 2.68 -26.01 8.06
N LYS A 3 3.99 -26.21 8.09
CA LYS A 3 5.00 -25.20 8.41
C LYS A 3 5.71 -24.69 7.16
N ILE A 4 5.86 -23.38 7.04
CA ILE A 4 6.56 -22.74 5.91
C ILE A 4 7.71 -21.90 6.44
N LEU A 5 8.93 -22.17 5.95
CA LEU A 5 10.06 -21.26 6.12
C LEU A 5 10.13 -20.32 4.91
N ILE A 6 10.08 -19.01 5.14
CA ILE A 6 10.22 -18.00 4.09
C ILE A 6 11.48 -17.18 4.36
N THR A 7 12.42 -17.15 3.42
CA THR A 7 13.62 -16.31 3.52
C THR A 7 13.47 -15.04 2.69
N GLY A 8 13.99 -13.90 3.14
CA GLY A 8 13.88 -12.62 2.43
C GLY A 8 12.48 -12.02 2.50
N CYS A 9 11.74 -12.35 3.56
CA CYS A 9 10.34 -12.01 3.70
C CYS A 9 10.09 -10.54 4.05
N GLY A 10 11.14 -9.77 4.37
CA GLY A 10 11.06 -8.32 4.54
C GLY A 10 11.08 -7.55 3.22
N GLY A 11 11.34 -8.21 2.08
CA GLY A 11 11.32 -7.59 0.76
C GLY A 11 9.92 -7.28 0.21
N MET A 12 9.84 -6.62 -0.95
CA MET A 12 8.58 -6.20 -1.61
C MET A 12 7.55 -7.32 -1.76
N LEU A 13 7.99 -8.52 -2.17
CA LEU A 13 7.10 -9.67 -2.36
C LEU A 13 6.73 -10.36 -1.03
N GLY A 14 7.60 -10.24 -0.03
CA GLY A 14 7.47 -10.94 1.24
C GLY A 14 6.20 -10.57 1.99
N ASP A 15 5.79 -9.29 2.01
CA ASP A 15 4.54 -8.85 2.63
C ASP A 15 3.32 -9.53 2.04
N ALA A 16 3.21 -9.54 0.71
CA ALA A 16 2.09 -10.15 0.01
C ALA A 16 2.05 -11.66 0.26
N VAL A 17 3.21 -12.34 0.21
CA VAL A 17 3.32 -13.78 0.45
C VAL A 17 2.98 -14.13 1.91
N TYR A 18 3.53 -13.40 2.87
CA TYR A 18 3.27 -13.59 4.30
C TYR A 18 1.79 -13.39 4.63
N ALA A 19 1.17 -12.31 4.12
CA ALA A 19 -0.24 -12.01 4.34
C ALA A 19 -1.19 -13.10 3.81
N GLN A 20 -0.84 -13.74 2.69
CA GLN A 20 -1.61 -14.85 2.13
C GLN A 20 -1.41 -16.15 2.93
N LEU A 21 -0.15 -16.51 3.22
CA LEU A 21 0.19 -17.80 3.81
C LEU A 21 -0.12 -17.90 5.31
N ARG A 22 0.08 -16.83 6.09
CA ARG A 22 -0.13 -16.86 7.55
C ARG A 22 -1.56 -17.17 7.97
N LYS A 23 -2.52 -17.05 7.05
CA LYS A 23 -3.94 -17.39 7.26
C LYS A 23 -4.18 -18.90 7.33
N ARG A 24 -3.27 -19.72 6.79
CA ARG A 24 -3.46 -21.17 6.57
C ARG A 24 -2.28 -22.03 7.05
N TYR A 25 -1.12 -21.41 7.26
CA TYR A 25 0.14 -22.08 7.57
C TYR A 25 0.79 -21.50 8.82
N HIS A 26 1.62 -22.32 9.48
CA HIS A 26 2.51 -21.82 10.51
C HIS A 26 3.77 -21.30 9.81
N VAL A 27 3.90 -19.98 9.73
CA VAL A 27 4.94 -19.34 8.92
C VAL A 27 6.07 -18.86 9.83
N ASN A 28 7.29 -19.30 9.55
CA ASN A 28 8.50 -18.65 10.03
C ASN A 28 9.05 -17.77 8.91
N ALA A 29 8.81 -16.47 9.02
CA ALA A 29 9.26 -15.48 8.06
C ALA A 29 10.58 -14.87 8.53
N THR A 30 11.59 -14.91 7.66
CA THR A 30 12.95 -14.49 8.00
C THR A 30 13.48 -13.45 7.04
N ASP A 31 14.33 -12.56 7.54
CA ASP A 31 15.09 -11.58 6.73
C ASP A 31 16.37 -11.18 7.47
N ILE A 32 17.29 -10.51 6.78
CA ILE A 32 18.43 -9.83 7.43
C ILE A 32 18.02 -8.46 7.98
N ASN A 33 16.95 -7.87 7.43
CA ASN A 33 16.39 -6.58 7.85
C ASN A 33 15.07 -6.80 8.60
N LEU A 34 15.08 -6.61 9.92
CA LEU A 34 13.90 -6.77 10.79
C LEU A 34 12.98 -5.54 10.75
N ILE A 35 12.53 -5.17 9.56
CA ILE A 35 11.67 -3.98 9.33
C ILE A 35 10.21 -4.20 9.77
N GLU A 36 9.87 -5.43 10.14
CA GLU A 36 8.55 -5.83 10.60
C GLU A 36 8.66 -6.66 11.89
N PRO A 37 7.75 -6.51 12.86
CA PRO A 37 7.85 -7.18 14.16
C PRO A 37 7.67 -8.70 14.09
N TRP A 38 7.13 -9.23 13.00
CA TRP A 38 6.92 -10.66 12.77
C TRP A 38 8.08 -11.35 12.05
N LEU A 39 9.15 -10.63 11.71
CA LEU A 39 10.35 -11.21 11.11
C LEU A 39 11.30 -11.75 12.17
N SER A 40 11.93 -12.88 11.87
CA SER A 40 13.11 -13.36 12.58
C SER A 40 14.37 -13.20 11.74
N TYR A 41 15.53 -13.08 12.39
CA TYR A 41 16.79 -12.87 11.68
C TYR A 41 17.28 -14.17 11.03
N LEU A 42 17.60 -14.14 9.74
CA LEU A 42 18.33 -15.21 9.07
C LEU A 42 19.07 -14.67 7.83
N ASP A 43 20.40 -14.77 7.84
CA ASP A 43 21.21 -14.60 6.65
C ASP A 43 21.33 -15.95 5.91
N VAL A 44 20.86 -15.99 4.67
CA VAL A 44 20.88 -17.19 3.83
C VAL A 44 22.30 -17.63 3.42
N ARG A 45 23.30 -16.74 3.53
CA ARG A 45 24.71 -17.07 3.30
C ARG A 45 25.28 -17.94 4.43
N ASP A 46 24.75 -17.81 5.65
CA ASP A 46 25.17 -18.63 6.78
C ASP A 46 24.46 -19.99 6.78
N LEU A 47 25.09 -20.96 6.11
CA LEU A 47 24.61 -22.33 6.04
C LEU A 47 24.40 -22.98 7.41
N LYS A 48 25.18 -22.62 8.44
CA LYS A 48 25.02 -23.21 9.77
C LYS A 48 23.72 -22.72 10.40
N SER A 49 23.46 -21.41 10.33
CA SER A 49 22.20 -20.83 10.83
C SER A 49 20.99 -21.34 10.07
N VAL A 50 21.05 -21.44 8.74
CA VAL A 50 19.96 -22.01 7.92
C VAL A 50 19.66 -23.46 8.34
N LYS A 51 20.70 -24.29 8.51
CA LYS A 51 20.54 -25.68 8.97
C LYS A 51 19.91 -25.75 10.36
N LYS A 52 20.34 -24.89 11.28
CA LYS A 52 19.79 -24.80 12.65
C LYS A 52 18.30 -24.48 12.62
N VAL A 53 17.91 -23.42 11.89
CA VAL A 53 16.49 -23.03 11.74
C VAL A 53 15.67 -24.17 11.13
N CYS A 54 16.18 -24.85 10.10
CA CYS A 54 15.46 -25.97 9.49
C CYS A 54 15.30 -27.15 10.47
N ALA A 55 16.32 -27.46 11.29
CA ALA A 55 16.28 -28.55 12.27
C ALA A 55 15.29 -28.27 13.42
N GLU A 56 15.26 -27.03 13.90
CA GLU A 56 14.38 -26.60 15.00
C GLU A 56 12.93 -26.43 14.51
N PHE A 57 12.74 -25.69 13.42
CA PHE A 57 11.42 -25.35 12.91
C PHE A 57 10.74 -26.54 12.22
N LYS A 58 11.52 -27.38 11.52
CA LYS A 58 11.06 -28.53 10.72
C LYS A 58 10.01 -28.11 9.66
N PRO A 59 10.39 -27.30 8.66
CA PRO A 59 9.46 -26.81 7.65
C PRO A 59 8.94 -27.94 6.75
N ASP A 60 7.67 -27.86 6.34
CA ASP A 60 7.08 -28.69 5.29
C ASP A 60 7.28 -28.09 3.89
N TYR A 61 7.60 -26.78 3.82
CA TYR A 61 7.87 -26.04 2.60
C TYR A 61 8.94 -24.98 2.84
N LEU A 62 9.76 -24.71 1.83
CA LEU A 62 10.75 -23.62 1.84
C LEU A 62 10.48 -22.66 0.68
N ILE A 63 10.24 -21.39 0.99
CA ILE A 63 10.02 -20.31 0.02
C ILE A 63 11.21 -19.34 0.07
N HIS A 64 11.99 -19.30 -1.01
CA HIS A 64 13.20 -18.48 -1.09
C HIS A 64 12.94 -17.18 -1.88
N LEU A 65 12.73 -16.09 -1.14
CA LEU A 65 12.54 -14.73 -1.69
C LEU A 65 13.80 -13.86 -1.54
N ALA A 66 14.77 -14.26 -0.71
CA ALA A 66 15.99 -13.51 -0.49
C ALA A 66 16.82 -13.45 -1.79
N ALA A 67 17.20 -12.23 -2.18
CA ALA A 67 18.04 -11.98 -3.34
C ALA A 67 18.67 -10.59 -3.23
N LEU A 68 19.89 -10.47 -3.77
CA LEU A 68 20.49 -9.18 -4.09
C LEU A 68 19.95 -8.76 -5.46
N THR A 69 19.13 -7.70 -5.51
CA THR A 69 18.34 -7.31 -6.70
C THR A 69 18.64 -5.93 -7.26
N ASP A 70 19.63 -5.24 -6.69
CA ASP A 70 20.17 -4.01 -7.22
C ASP A 70 21.23 -4.37 -8.26
N MET A 71 20.96 -4.08 -9.53
CA MET A 71 21.80 -4.54 -10.63
C MET A 71 23.15 -3.81 -10.63
N GLU A 72 23.13 -2.51 -10.40
CA GLU A 72 24.32 -1.67 -10.30
C GLU A 72 25.22 -2.11 -9.13
N TYR A 73 24.61 -2.45 -7.98
CA TYR A 73 25.35 -3.01 -6.86
C TYR A 73 25.95 -4.38 -7.19
N CYS A 74 25.21 -5.25 -7.89
CA CYS A 74 25.73 -6.56 -8.29
C CYS A 74 26.94 -6.45 -9.22
N GLU A 75 26.96 -5.49 -10.16
CA GLU A 75 28.11 -5.28 -11.05
C GLU A 75 29.38 -4.87 -10.28
N THR A 76 29.22 -4.10 -9.20
CA THR A 76 30.35 -3.66 -8.36
C THR A 76 30.72 -4.65 -7.25
N HIS A 77 29.82 -5.59 -6.92
CA HIS A 77 29.99 -6.60 -5.86
C HIS A 77 29.65 -8.02 -6.36
N PRO A 78 30.34 -8.52 -7.40
CA PRO A 78 29.95 -9.77 -8.07
C PRO A 78 30.05 -11.01 -7.18
N GLU A 79 31.04 -11.05 -6.28
CA GLU A 79 31.21 -12.18 -5.34
C GLU A 79 30.05 -12.25 -4.34
N GLU A 80 29.64 -11.12 -3.78
CA GLU A 80 28.49 -11.07 -2.87
C GLU A 80 27.19 -11.43 -3.59
N ALA A 81 27.01 -10.93 -4.82
CA ALA A 81 25.87 -11.33 -5.66
C ALA A 81 25.85 -12.84 -5.89
N ALA A 82 26.99 -13.47 -6.17
CA ALA A 82 27.09 -14.92 -6.36
C ALA A 82 26.85 -15.70 -5.05
N GLN A 83 27.30 -15.18 -3.91
CA GLN A 83 27.04 -15.79 -2.61
C GLN A 83 25.54 -15.77 -2.27
N VAL A 84 24.88 -14.63 -2.43
CA VAL A 84 23.47 -14.45 -2.07
C VAL A 84 22.53 -15.12 -3.08
N ASN A 85 22.69 -14.86 -4.37
CA ASN A 85 21.74 -15.31 -5.39
C ASN A 85 22.00 -16.74 -5.88
N GLY A 86 23.27 -17.16 -5.91
CA GLY A 86 23.69 -18.48 -6.40
C GLY A 86 23.93 -19.48 -5.27
N THR A 87 25.02 -19.29 -4.53
CA THR A 87 25.51 -20.26 -3.53
C THR A 87 24.52 -20.52 -2.41
N ALA A 88 23.88 -19.48 -1.86
CA ALA A 88 22.85 -19.64 -0.84
C ALA A 88 21.63 -20.41 -1.40
N THR A 89 21.21 -20.12 -2.64
CA THR A 89 20.13 -20.87 -3.32
C THR A 89 20.48 -22.35 -3.45
N GLU A 90 21.69 -22.68 -3.92
CA GLU A 90 22.15 -24.07 -4.03
C GLU A 90 22.09 -24.81 -2.69
N ASN A 91 22.51 -24.15 -1.62
CA ASN A 91 22.46 -24.70 -0.28
C ASN A 91 21.03 -24.95 0.20
N LEU A 92 20.10 -24.01 -0.03
CA LEU A 92 18.69 -24.16 0.32
C LEU A 92 18.02 -25.27 -0.50
N VAL A 93 18.38 -25.45 -1.77
CA VAL A 93 17.93 -26.58 -2.59
C VAL A 93 18.45 -27.90 -2.03
N LYS A 94 19.74 -27.99 -1.66
CA LYS A 94 20.31 -29.19 -1.03
C LYS A 94 19.59 -29.56 0.28
N ILE A 95 19.23 -28.55 1.08
CA ILE A 95 18.43 -28.76 2.30
C ILE A 95 17.02 -29.26 1.95
N SER A 96 16.36 -28.64 0.96
CA SER A 96 15.02 -29.06 0.52
C SER A 96 15.00 -30.50 0.00
N LYS A 97 16.05 -30.90 -0.75
CA LYS A 97 16.28 -32.30 -1.17
C LYS A 97 16.40 -33.25 0.01
N LYS A 98 17.25 -32.89 0.99
CA LYS A 98 17.49 -33.71 2.18
C LYS A 98 16.22 -33.90 3.03
N LEU A 99 15.37 -32.88 3.09
CA LEU A 99 14.10 -32.91 3.81
C LEU A 99 12.93 -33.45 2.97
N ASP A 100 13.13 -33.69 1.67
CA ASP A 100 12.09 -34.05 0.68
C ASP A 100 10.88 -33.08 0.64
N ILE A 101 11.13 -31.78 0.84
CA ILE A 101 10.10 -30.72 0.87
C ILE A 101 10.08 -29.89 -0.43
N PRO A 102 8.93 -29.28 -0.79
CA PRO A 102 8.87 -28.38 -1.92
C PRO A 102 9.67 -27.09 -1.70
N PHE A 103 10.29 -26.60 -2.77
CA PHE A 103 11.14 -25.42 -2.78
C PHE A 103 10.61 -24.39 -3.76
N VAL A 104 10.25 -23.20 -3.31
CA VAL A 104 9.81 -22.10 -4.19
C VAL A 104 10.97 -21.14 -4.41
N TYR A 105 11.28 -20.83 -5.67
CA TYR A 105 12.34 -19.89 -6.06
C TYR A 105 11.81 -18.83 -7.02
N ILE A 106 12.10 -17.57 -6.71
CA ILE A 106 11.78 -16.43 -7.60
C ILE A 106 13.01 -16.10 -8.45
N SER A 107 12.89 -16.33 -9.74
CA SER A 107 13.85 -15.97 -10.77
C SER A 107 13.44 -14.68 -11.48
N THR A 108 14.09 -14.34 -12.59
CA THR A 108 13.98 -13.03 -13.24
C THR A 108 13.94 -13.13 -14.76
N ALA A 109 13.25 -12.20 -15.43
CA ALA A 109 13.35 -12.00 -16.88
C ALA A 109 14.75 -11.52 -17.30
N GLY A 110 15.51 -10.91 -16.38
CA GLY A 110 16.88 -10.45 -16.63
C GLY A 110 17.93 -11.53 -16.92
N ILE A 111 17.52 -12.80 -17.08
CA ILE A 111 18.41 -13.91 -17.48
C ILE A 111 18.60 -14.01 -19.00
N PHE A 112 17.66 -13.50 -19.81
CA PHE A 112 17.72 -13.70 -21.26
C PHE A 112 18.84 -12.86 -21.90
N THR A 113 19.34 -13.33 -23.04
CA THR A 113 20.48 -12.73 -23.76
C THR A 113 20.23 -12.52 -25.23
N ASP A 114 19.09 -12.98 -25.74
CA ASP A 114 18.79 -12.96 -27.17
C ASP A 114 17.98 -11.73 -27.58
N ASP A 115 17.79 -11.62 -28.89
CA ASP A 115 17.00 -10.61 -29.59
C ASP A 115 15.50 -10.93 -29.61
N LYS A 116 15.07 -12.00 -28.92
CA LYS A 116 13.68 -12.40 -28.90
C LYS A 116 12.87 -11.39 -28.10
N LYS A 117 11.78 -10.92 -28.71
CA LYS A 117 10.91 -9.94 -28.06
C LYS A 117 10.12 -10.54 -26.89
N GLU A 118 9.59 -11.76 -26.98
CA GLU A 118 8.81 -12.39 -25.90
C GLU A 118 9.33 -13.80 -25.58
N HIS A 119 9.54 -14.07 -24.29
CA HIS A 119 9.98 -15.38 -23.79
C HIS A 119 8.83 -16.14 -23.11
N SER A 120 8.76 -17.43 -23.42
CA SER A 120 7.87 -18.43 -22.80
C SER A 120 8.64 -19.31 -21.83
N GLU A 121 7.93 -20.13 -21.06
CA GLU A 121 8.53 -21.04 -20.08
C GLU A 121 9.39 -22.16 -20.71
N LYS A 122 9.32 -22.31 -22.04
CA LYS A 122 10.16 -23.24 -22.82
C LYS A 122 11.49 -22.62 -23.23
N ASP A 123 11.59 -21.29 -23.15
CA ASP A 123 12.82 -20.58 -23.52
C ASP A 123 13.77 -20.59 -22.33
N ASP A 124 15.00 -20.98 -22.57
CA ASP A 124 16.14 -20.81 -21.66
C ASP A 124 17.12 -19.82 -22.28
N PRO A 125 17.95 -19.13 -21.48
CA PRO A 125 18.91 -18.18 -22.02
C PRO A 125 19.87 -18.90 -22.98
N LYS A 126 20.05 -18.36 -24.19
CA LYS A 126 20.90 -18.96 -25.24
C LYS A 126 22.36 -18.98 -24.81
N ASP A 127 22.78 -17.96 -24.07
CA ASP A 127 24.14 -17.76 -23.56
C ASP A 127 24.13 -17.38 -22.08
N THR A 128 25.31 -17.14 -21.52
CA THR A 128 25.42 -16.62 -20.15
C THR A 128 24.79 -15.23 -20.05
N PRO A 129 23.87 -14.97 -19.10
CA PRO A 129 23.22 -13.67 -18.93
C PRO A 129 24.20 -12.50 -18.93
N VAL A 130 23.80 -11.35 -19.47
CA VAL A 130 24.73 -10.21 -19.66
C VAL A 130 25.15 -9.54 -18.35
N SER A 131 24.22 -9.38 -17.39
CA SER A 131 24.49 -8.76 -16.09
C SER A 131 24.91 -9.75 -15.03
N VAL A 132 25.71 -9.32 -14.05
CA VAL A 132 26.05 -10.10 -12.87
C VAL A 132 24.81 -10.52 -12.09
N TYR A 133 23.81 -9.63 -11.97
CA TYR A 133 22.51 -9.97 -11.39
C TYR A 133 21.84 -11.14 -12.15
N GLY A 134 21.75 -11.05 -13.47
CA GLY A 134 21.18 -12.11 -14.31
C GLY A 134 21.94 -13.43 -14.17
N LYS A 135 23.29 -13.39 -14.22
CA LYS A 135 24.16 -14.57 -14.10
C LYS A 135 23.92 -15.30 -12.78
N THR A 136 23.96 -14.56 -11.68
CA THR A 136 23.85 -15.13 -10.33
C THR A 136 22.43 -15.63 -10.02
N LYS A 137 21.38 -14.95 -10.53
CA LYS A 137 20.00 -15.46 -10.44
C LYS A 137 19.77 -16.71 -11.29
N TYR A 138 20.39 -16.80 -12.46
CA TYR A 138 20.31 -17.97 -13.32
C TYR A 138 21.04 -19.17 -12.70
N GLN A 139 22.19 -18.97 -12.03
CA GLN A 139 22.84 -20.02 -11.23
C GLN A 139 21.87 -20.61 -10.19
N GLY A 140 21.17 -19.76 -9.43
CA GLY A 140 20.14 -20.21 -8.49
C GLY A 140 18.97 -20.94 -9.17
N GLU A 141 18.57 -20.53 -10.38
CA GLU A 141 17.53 -21.19 -11.16
C GLU A 141 17.95 -22.60 -11.58
N VAL A 142 19.18 -22.77 -12.10
CA VAL A 142 19.75 -24.07 -12.47
C VAL A 142 19.81 -24.99 -11.25
N ALA A 143 20.23 -24.46 -10.10
CA ALA A 143 20.20 -25.21 -8.84
C ALA A 143 18.78 -25.66 -8.49
N ALA A 144 17.79 -24.77 -8.56
CA ALA A 144 16.40 -25.09 -8.28
C ALA A 144 15.82 -26.13 -9.25
N LYS A 145 16.16 -26.07 -10.54
CA LYS A 145 15.75 -27.05 -11.57
C LYS A 145 16.21 -28.47 -11.24
N SER A 146 17.31 -28.62 -10.49
CA SER A 146 17.82 -29.93 -10.06
C SER A 146 16.95 -30.64 -9.02
N TRP A 147 15.87 -30.01 -8.53
CA TRP A 147 14.95 -30.61 -7.56
C TRP A 147 13.53 -30.76 -8.10
N ARG A 148 13.01 -31.99 -8.07
CA ARG A 148 11.71 -32.37 -8.67
C ARG A 148 10.48 -31.70 -8.03
N LYS A 149 10.60 -31.25 -6.77
CA LYS A 149 9.54 -30.54 -6.04
C LYS A 149 9.77 -29.02 -6.02
N SER A 150 10.58 -28.50 -6.95
CA SER A 150 10.77 -27.05 -7.08
C SER A 150 9.61 -26.39 -7.82
N ILE A 151 9.25 -25.20 -7.37
CA ILE A 151 8.38 -24.26 -8.08
C ILE A 151 9.26 -23.04 -8.39
N ILE A 152 9.56 -22.84 -9.66
CA ILE A 152 10.40 -21.73 -10.12
C ILE A 152 9.49 -20.74 -10.83
N ILE A 153 9.51 -19.48 -10.41
CA ILE A 153 8.71 -18.43 -11.04
C ILE A 153 9.63 -17.32 -11.53
N ARG A 154 9.73 -17.12 -12.84
CA ARG A 154 10.40 -15.95 -13.41
C ARG A 154 9.45 -14.76 -13.35
N ALA A 155 9.89 -13.69 -12.67
CA ALA A 155 9.17 -12.43 -12.60
C ALA A 155 9.75 -11.40 -13.56
N GLY A 156 8.91 -10.49 -14.03
CA GLY A 156 9.30 -9.31 -14.80
C GLY A 156 9.51 -8.08 -13.91
N TRP A 157 8.99 -6.93 -14.34
CA TRP A 157 9.15 -5.68 -13.61
C TRP A 157 8.25 -5.63 -12.37
N MET A 158 8.81 -5.99 -11.22
CA MET A 158 8.07 -6.05 -9.96
C MET A 158 7.49 -4.68 -9.55
N MET A 159 6.24 -4.69 -9.10
CA MET A 159 5.55 -3.56 -8.44
C MET A 159 4.81 -4.04 -7.18
N GLY A 160 4.85 -3.24 -6.11
CA GLY A 160 4.25 -3.58 -4.81
C GLY A 160 5.15 -3.28 -3.62
N GLY A 161 4.68 -3.57 -2.40
CA GLY A 161 5.40 -3.26 -1.16
C GLY A 161 5.26 -1.80 -0.68
N GLY A 162 4.59 -0.95 -1.45
CA GLY A 162 4.25 0.43 -1.09
C GLY A 162 5.46 1.36 -1.00
N PRO A 163 5.25 2.62 -0.58
CA PRO A 163 6.28 3.66 -0.58
C PRO A 163 7.50 3.33 0.29
N LYS A 164 7.32 2.47 1.31
CA LYS A 164 8.37 2.04 2.24
C LYS A 164 9.31 0.98 1.64
N LYS A 165 8.78 -0.01 0.91
CA LYS A 165 9.58 -1.18 0.46
C LYS A 165 9.84 -1.22 -1.04
N ASP A 166 9.03 -0.55 -1.86
CA ASP A 166 9.26 -0.46 -3.30
C ASP A 166 10.51 0.38 -3.58
N LYS A 167 11.59 -0.25 -4.02
CA LYS A 167 12.83 0.43 -4.43
C LYS A 167 12.97 0.53 -5.95
N LYS A 168 11.93 0.10 -6.68
CA LYS A 168 11.95 -0.13 -8.13
C LYS A 168 11.32 1.06 -8.84
N PHE A 169 10.99 0.86 -10.12
CA PHE A 169 10.65 1.92 -11.05
C PHE A 169 9.43 2.76 -10.63
N ILE A 170 8.35 2.13 -10.18
CA ILE A 170 7.12 2.85 -9.82
C ILE A 170 7.40 3.88 -8.72
N ASN A 171 7.98 3.47 -7.59
CA ASN A 171 8.30 4.41 -6.51
C ASN A 171 9.33 5.48 -6.94
N LYS A 172 10.30 5.16 -7.82
CA LYS A 172 11.23 6.18 -8.37
C LYS A 172 10.51 7.26 -9.18
N ILE A 173 9.48 6.91 -9.95
CA ILE A 173 8.65 7.88 -10.67
C ILE A 173 7.80 8.67 -9.67
N VAL A 174 7.11 8.00 -8.76
CA VAL A 174 6.25 8.66 -7.77
C VAL A 174 7.04 9.63 -6.88
N LYS A 175 8.27 9.32 -6.51
CA LYS A 175 9.15 10.25 -5.77
C LYS A 175 9.49 11.51 -6.55
N GLN A 176 9.75 11.40 -7.86
CA GLN A 176 9.98 12.57 -8.71
C GLN A 176 8.72 13.46 -8.76
N LEU A 177 7.55 12.84 -8.96
CA LEU A 177 6.26 13.55 -8.95
C LEU A 177 5.98 14.21 -7.59
N SER A 178 6.25 13.50 -6.50
CA SER A 178 6.10 14.01 -5.13
C SER A 178 7.04 15.18 -4.83
N SER A 179 8.19 15.23 -5.52
CA SER A 179 9.15 16.33 -5.43
C SER A 179 8.82 17.50 -6.37
N GLY A 180 7.67 17.47 -7.05
CA GLY A 180 7.21 18.55 -7.93
C GLY A 180 7.74 18.49 -9.36
N ALA A 181 8.25 17.35 -9.83
CA ALA A 181 8.72 17.21 -11.21
C ALA A 181 7.59 17.46 -12.22
N THR A 182 7.79 18.42 -13.12
CA THR A 182 6.89 18.72 -14.25
C THR A 182 7.37 18.08 -15.56
N LYS A 183 8.52 17.39 -15.53
CA LYS A 183 9.11 16.67 -16.65
C LYS A 183 9.70 15.35 -16.15
N ILE A 184 9.41 14.25 -16.84
CA ILE A 184 9.95 12.91 -16.55
C ILE A 184 10.63 12.38 -17.82
N ASN A 185 11.94 12.10 -17.73
CA ASN A 185 12.66 11.43 -18.82
C ASN A 185 12.50 9.91 -18.67
N VAL A 186 12.21 9.21 -19.76
CA VAL A 186 11.94 7.77 -19.73
C VAL A 186 12.55 7.06 -20.94
N VAL A 187 13.10 5.87 -20.70
CA VAL A 187 13.65 5.03 -21.76
C VAL A 187 12.53 4.31 -22.50
N ASN A 188 12.54 4.34 -23.84
CA ASN A 188 11.50 3.70 -24.68
C ASN A 188 12.04 2.61 -25.62
N ASP A 189 13.32 2.24 -25.49
CA ASP A 189 14.00 1.27 -26.37
C ASP A 189 13.93 -0.19 -25.88
N ARG A 190 13.28 -0.45 -24.74
CA ARG A 190 13.18 -1.78 -24.11
C ARG A 190 11.75 -2.10 -23.72
N VAL A 191 11.38 -3.35 -23.92
CA VAL A 191 10.07 -3.89 -23.56
C VAL A 191 10.17 -4.87 -22.40
N GLY A 192 9.12 -4.94 -21.60
CA GLY A 192 9.01 -5.88 -20.50
C GLY A 192 7.57 -6.17 -20.13
N THR A 193 7.39 -6.84 -18.99
CA THR A 193 6.06 -7.13 -18.45
C THR A 193 6.04 -6.87 -16.94
N PRO A 194 5.19 -5.96 -16.45
CA PRO A 194 5.03 -5.73 -15.02
C PRO A 194 4.62 -7.00 -14.26
N SER A 195 5.04 -7.13 -13.00
CA SER A 195 4.67 -8.24 -12.11
C SER A 195 4.18 -7.66 -10.79
N TYR A 196 2.91 -7.91 -10.45
CA TYR A 196 2.33 -7.40 -9.22
C TYR A 196 2.55 -8.38 -8.07
N THR A 197 3.20 -7.94 -6.99
CA THR A 197 3.54 -8.80 -5.85
C THR A 197 2.34 -9.55 -5.25
N TYR A 198 1.16 -8.93 -5.17
CA TYR A 198 -0.05 -9.57 -4.64
C TYR A 198 -0.56 -10.69 -5.53
N ASP A 199 -0.51 -10.52 -6.85
CA ASP A 199 -0.92 -11.57 -7.78
C ASP A 199 0.13 -12.67 -7.89
N LEU A 200 1.41 -12.31 -7.85
CA LEU A 200 2.50 -13.28 -7.76
C LEU A 200 2.39 -14.13 -6.48
N ALA A 201 2.00 -13.53 -5.35
CA ALA A 201 1.72 -14.27 -4.12
C ALA A 201 0.53 -15.24 -4.28
N LYS A 202 -0.55 -14.85 -4.98
CA LYS A 202 -1.67 -15.76 -5.29
C LYS A 202 -1.21 -16.92 -6.17
N ILE A 203 -0.35 -16.66 -7.16
CA ILE A 203 0.25 -17.70 -8.03
C ILE A 203 1.08 -18.68 -7.19
N ILE A 204 1.92 -18.19 -6.28
CA ILE A 204 2.72 -19.03 -5.38
C ILE A 204 1.81 -19.96 -4.57
N VAL A 205 0.76 -19.41 -3.94
CA VAL A 205 -0.21 -20.20 -3.15
C VAL A 205 -0.90 -21.24 -4.03
N PHE A 206 -1.37 -20.85 -5.23
CA PHE A 206 -2.05 -21.73 -6.16
C PHE A 206 -1.20 -22.94 -6.55
N LEU A 207 0.07 -22.70 -6.92
CA LEU A 207 1.02 -23.74 -7.32
C LEU A 207 1.39 -24.65 -6.12
N LEU A 208 1.64 -24.05 -4.95
CA LEU A 208 2.01 -24.76 -3.73
C LEU A 208 0.90 -25.71 -3.25
N GLU A 209 -0.34 -25.22 -3.20
CA GLU A 209 -1.50 -26.00 -2.71
C GLU A 209 -1.85 -27.19 -3.63
N ARG A 210 -1.52 -27.07 -4.92
CA ARG A 210 -1.78 -28.11 -5.92
C ARG A 210 -0.57 -28.99 -6.24
N ASN A 211 0.57 -28.75 -5.57
CA ASN A 211 1.83 -29.44 -5.84
C ASN A 211 2.23 -29.36 -7.33
N LEU A 212 1.96 -28.22 -7.98
CA LEU A 212 2.30 -27.99 -9.38
C LEU A 212 3.75 -27.53 -9.49
N TYR A 213 4.65 -28.51 -9.61
CA TYR A 213 6.09 -28.29 -9.68
C TYR A 213 6.58 -27.96 -11.10
N GLY A 214 7.73 -27.30 -11.17
CA GLY A 214 8.42 -26.92 -12.39
C GLY A 214 8.55 -25.40 -12.54
N LEU A 215 8.88 -24.99 -13.77
CA LEU A 215 9.10 -23.59 -14.13
C LEU A 215 7.82 -22.94 -14.65
N TYR A 216 7.58 -21.70 -14.23
CA TYR A 216 6.45 -20.85 -14.58
C TYR A 216 6.92 -19.40 -14.78
N HIS A 217 6.13 -18.61 -15.53
CA HIS A 217 6.22 -17.16 -15.51
C HIS A 217 5.11 -16.59 -14.60
N GLY A 218 5.41 -15.46 -13.94
CA GLY A 218 4.51 -14.81 -12.99
C GLY A 218 4.40 -13.31 -13.23
N THR A 219 3.98 -12.93 -14.43
CA THR A 219 3.80 -11.53 -14.84
C THR A 219 2.33 -11.16 -15.02
N CYS A 220 2.00 -9.87 -15.09
CA CYS A 220 0.66 -9.40 -15.42
C CYS A 220 0.34 -9.64 -16.90
N ASP A 221 -0.94 -9.53 -17.25
CA ASP A 221 -1.41 -9.54 -18.64
C ASP A 221 -1.25 -8.19 -19.34
N GLY A 222 -1.26 -8.24 -20.68
CA GLY A 222 -1.06 -7.07 -21.54
C GLY A 222 0.41 -6.75 -21.79
N GLY A 223 1.25 -7.78 -22.02
CA GLY A 223 2.69 -7.64 -22.34
C GLY A 223 3.01 -6.72 -23.53
N ASN A 224 4.31 -6.59 -23.85
CA ASN A 224 4.85 -5.55 -24.75
C ASN A 224 4.66 -4.14 -24.19
N VAL A 225 5.11 -3.94 -22.95
CA VAL A 225 4.99 -2.67 -22.21
C VAL A 225 6.35 -1.98 -22.18
N THR A 226 6.40 -0.71 -22.51
CA THR A 226 7.61 0.12 -22.33
C THR A 226 7.56 0.87 -20.99
N ARG A 227 8.69 1.44 -20.57
CA ARG A 227 8.68 2.32 -19.39
C ARG A 227 7.85 3.58 -19.63
N HIS A 228 7.77 4.06 -20.87
CA HIS A 228 6.90 5.18 -21.25
C HIS A 228 5.43 4.86 -20.99
N ASP A 229 4.96 3.67 -21.35
CA ASP A 229 3.58 3.24 -21.10
C ASP A 229 3.26 3.22 -19.61
N VAL A 230 4.19 2.69 -18.80
CA VAL A 230 4.05 2.65 -17.34
C VAL A 230 3.98 4.07 -16.75
N VAL A 231 4.85 4.99 -17.16
CA VAL A 231 4.81 6.39 -16.70
C VAL A 231 3.50 7.06 -17.11
N SER A 232 3.09 6.90 -18.36
CA SER A 232 1.83 7.46 -18.86
C SER A 232 0.64 6.99 -18.02
N HIS A 233 0.59 5.70 -17.70
CA HIS A 233 -0.49 5.17 -16.87
C HIS A 233 -0.41 5.63 -15.39
N ILE A 234 0.79 5.81 -14.82
CA ILE A 234 0.95 6.45 -13.50
C ILE A 234 0.36 7.87 -13.51
N LEU A 235 0.65 8.66 -14.56
CA LEU A 235 0.15 10.03 -14.68
C LEU A 235 -1.38 10.06 -14.83
N GLU A 236 -1.96 9.15 -15.60
CA GLU A 236 -3.42 8.99 -15.71
C GLU A 236 -4.06 8.72 -14.34
N CYS A 237 -3.53 7.78 -13.55
CA CYS A 237 -4.08 7.46 -12.22
C CYS A 237 -4.04 8.69 -11.29
N PHE A 238 -2.94 9.45 -11.32
CA PHE A 238 -2.83 10.68 -10.54
C PHE A 238 -3.49 11.92 -11.16
N ASN A 239 -4.13 11.81 -12.33
CA ASN A 239 -4.69 12.94 -13.10
C ASN A 239 -3.66 14.05 -13.38
N LEU A 240 -2.46 13.65 -13.80
CA LEU A 240 -1.30 14.51 -14.07
C LEU A 240 -0.85 14.53 -15.54
N GLN A 241 -1.55 13.83 -16.44
CA GLN A 241 -1.19 13.71 -17.86
C GLN A 241 -1.04 15.06 -18.57
N ASP A 242 -1.81 16.08 -18.17
CA ASP A 242 -1.75 17.43 -18.75
C ASP A 242 -0.76 18.36 -18.02
N LYS A 243 -0.20 17.92 -16.90
CA LYS A 243 0.67 18.73 -16.03
C LYS A 243 2.14 18.31 -16.06
N VAL A 244 2.42 17.06 -16.45
CA VAL A 244 3.75 16.48 -16.44
C VAL A 244 4.11 16.00 -17.83
N LYS A 245 5.17 16.56 -18.40
CA LYS A 245 5.67 16.17 -19.71
C LYS A 245 6.52 14.90 -19.62
N VAL A 246 6.13 13.85 -20.33
CA VAL A 246 6.97 12.67 -20.53
C VAL A 246 7.89 12.91 -21.72
N VAL A 247 9.19 12.67 -21.56
CA VAL A 247 10.20 12.84 -22.61
C VAL A 247 10.94 11.54 -22.81
N GLU A 248 10.86 10.99 -24.01
CA GLU A 248 11.59 9.79 -24.37
C GLU A 248 13.08 10.10 -24.56
N VAL A 249 13.92 9.24 -23.99
CA VAL A 249 15.38 9.32 -24.10
C VAL A 249 15.94 7.92 -24.39
N GLY A 250 17.10 7.85 -25.05
CA GLY A 250 17.81 6.58 -25.24
C GLY A 250 18.43 6.07 -23.93
N SER A 251 18.74 4.77 -23.87
CA SER A 251 19.42 4.15 -22.71
C SER A 251 20.68 4.92 -22.25
N ASP A 252 21.43 5.54 -23.18
CA ASP A 252 22.64 6.32 -22.89
C ASP A 252 22.40 7.54 -21.98
N TYR A 253 21.19 8.10 -21.96
CA TYR A 253 20.84 9.22 -21.08
C TYR A 253 21.04 8.90 -19.60
N PHE A 254 20.87 7.63 -19.25
CA PHE A 254 20.88 7.15 -17.88
C PHE A 254 22.16 6.36 -17.52
N LYS A 255 23.14 6.27 -18.43
CA LYS A 255 24.30 5.37 -18.29
C LYS A 255 25.11 5.61 -17.02
N ASP A 256 25.24 6.87 -16.56
CA ASP A 256 26.02 7.20 -15.37
C ASP A 256 25.35 6.73 -14.08
N SER A 257 24.00 6.65 -14.07
CA SER A 257 23.22 6.20 -12.91
C SER A 257 22.79 4.73 -13.00
N PHE A 258 22.75 4.17 -14.20
CA PHE A 258 22.18 2.85 -14.49
C PHE A 258 23.06 2.06 -15.47
N PHE A 259 24.34 1.91 -15.14
CA PHE A 259 25.36 1.32 -16.03
C PHE A 259 25.28 -0.20 -16.20
N ALA A 260 24.54 -0.91 -15.35
CA ALA A 260 24.42 -2.37 -15.47
C ALA A 260 23.78 -2.76 -16.81
N PRO A 261 24.35 -3.74 -17.54
CA PRO A 261 23.80 -4.17 -18.82
C PRO A 261 22.42 -4.79 -18.60
N ARG A 262 21.50 -4.51 -19.53
CA ARG A 262 20.12 -5.02 -19.49
C ARG A 262 19.87 -5.81 -20.78
N PRO A 263 19.04 -6.86 -20.74
CA PRO A 263 18.68 -7.59 -21.96
C PRO A 263 17.83 -6.71 -22.90
N PHE A 264 17.82 -7.07 -24.18
CA PHE A 264 17.00 -6.38 -25.19
C PHE A 264 15.51 -6.38 -24.79
N SER A 265 15.02 -7.52 -24.30
CA SER A 265 13.66 -7.66 -23.81
C SER A 265 13.60 -8.41 -22.47
N GLU A 266 12.68 -7.98 -21.61
CA GLU A 266 12.29 -8.66 -20.37
C GLU A 266 10.80 -9.08 -20.43
N GLN A 267 10.23 -9.20 -21.62
CA GLN A 267 8.82 -9.56 -21.80
C GLN A 267 8.64 -11.07 -21.62
N LEU A 268 7.72 -11.44 -20.72
CA LEU A 268 7.40 -12.82 -20.38
C LEU A 268 5.94 -13.13 -20.71
N GLY A 269 5.72 -14.25 -21.41
CA GLY A 269 4.40 -14.83 -21.62
C GLY A 269 4.10 -15.95 -20.61
N ASN A 270 2.91 -15.90 -19.98
CA ASN A 270 2.46 -16.86 -18.94
C ASN A 270 1.80 -18.13 -19.53
N LYS A 271 2.31 -18.67 -20.64
CA LYS A 271 1.60 -19.68 -21.46
C LYS A 271 1.23 -20.93 -20.67
N LYS A 272 2.13 -21.42 -19.80
CA LYS A 272 1.94 -22.68 -19.08
C LYS A 272 0.87 -22.58 -18.00
N LEU A 273 0.85 -21.49 -17.23
CA LEU A 273 -0.11 -21.36 -16.13
C LEU A 273 -1.47 -20.88 -16.64
N LYS A 274 -1.51 -20.06 -17.71
CA LYS A 274 -2.76 -19.64 -18.35
C LYS A 274 -3.58 -20.78 -18.92
N SER A 275 -2.94 -21.83 -19.45
CA SER A 275 -3.67 -23.01 -19.91
C SER A 275 -4.36 -23.77 -18.77
N THR A 276 -3.94 -23.56 -17.52
CA THR A 276 -4.50 -24.20 -16.33
C THR A 276 -5.49 -23.30 -15.60
N ASN A 277 -5.17 -22.01 -15.43
CA ASN A 277 -6.01 -21.04 -14.76
C ASN A 277 -5.71 -19.61 -15.25
N PRO A 278 -6.43 -19.12 -16.28
CA PRO A 278 -6.20 -17.79 -16.84
C PRO A 278 -6.58 -16.65 -15.88
N GLU A 279 -7.51 -16.89 -14.95
CA GLU A 279 -8.01 -15.89 -13.98
C GLU A 279 -6.95 -15.43 -12.96
N LEU A 280 -5.80 -16.10 -12.89
CA LEU A 280 -4.67 -15.68 -12.07
C LEU A 280 -3.97 -14.43 -12.63
N PHE A 281 -4.22 -14.07 -13.88
CA PHE A 281 -3.48 -13.04 -14.60
C PHE A 281 -4.38 -11.86 -14.96
N ARG A 282 -4.15 -10.75 -14.28
CA ARG A 282 -4.87 -9.49 -14.52
C ARG A 282 -4.04 -8.54 -15.35
N SER A 283 -4.71 -7.62 -16.04
CA SER A 283 -4.05 -6.54 -16.79
C SER A 283 -3.06 -5.78 -15.92
N TRP A 284 -1.88 -5.49 -16.45
CA TRP A 284 -0.88 -4.69 -15.73
C TRP A 284 -1.40 -3.30 -15.35
N ARG A 285 -2.32 -2.73 -16.16
CA ARG A 285 -2.96 -1.44 -15.89
C ARG A 285 -3.84 -1.52 -14.64
N ASP A 286 -4.69 -2.54 -14.55
CA ASP A 286 -5.56 -2.75 -13.38
C ASP A 286 -4.73 -3.01 -12.12
N CYS A 287 -3.69 -3.84 -12.23
CA CYS A 287 -2.79 -4.10 -11.11
C CYS A 287 -2.00 -2.86 -10.67
N LEU A 288 -1.56 -2.01 -11.62
CA LEU A 288 -0.85 -0.78 -11.29
C LEU A 288 -1.80 0.24 -10.66
N LYS A 289 -3.01 0.39 -11.19
CA LYS A 289 -4.05 1.23 -10.60
C LYS A 289 -4.41 0.79 -9.18
N GLU A 290 -4.61 -0.51 -8.97
CA GLU A 290 -4.83 -1.06 -7.62
C GLU A 290 -3.64 -0.72 -6.71
N TYR A 291 -2.42 -0.98 -7.15
CA TYR A 291 -1.22 -0.72 -6.37
C TYR A 291 -1.08 0.76 -5.99
N LEU A 292 -1.27 1.68 -6.94
CA LEU A 292 -1.22 3.12 -6.68
C LEU A 292 -2.34 3.55 -5.74
N GLY A 293 -3.53 2.97 -5.88
CA GLY A 293 -4.67 3.23 -5.01
C GLY A 293 -4.52 2.69 -3.58
N MET A 294 -3.79 1.59 -3.37
CA MET A 294 -3.64 0.97 -2.06
C MET A 294 -2.88 1.81 -1.04
N PHE A 295 -2.01 2.71 -1.50
CA PHE A 295 -1.13 3.50 -0.65
C PHE A 295 -1.40 4.98 -0.86
N TYR A 296 -1.18 5.76 0.20
CA TYR A 296 -1.12 7.19 0.04
C TYR A 296 0.25 7.61 -0.50
N TRP A 297 0.24 8.18 -1.71
CA TRP A 297 1.41 8.75 -2.35
C TRP A 297 1.35 10.26 -2.28
N LYS A 298 2.43 10.91 -1.81
CA LYS A 298 2.56 12.36 -1.66
C LYS A 298 2.71 13.10 -3.00
N VAL A 299 1.87 12.78 -3.97
CA VAL A 299 1.88 13.36 -5.31
C VAL A 299 1.05 14.65 -5.32
N SER A 300 1.55 15.68 -6.01
CA SER A 300 0.90 16.97 -6.17
C SER A 300 -0.52 16.79 -6.75
N GLY A 301 -1.54 17.21 -5.98
CA GLY A 301 -2.97 17.03 -6.32
C GLY A 301 -3.76 16.24 -5.29
N ASN A 302 -3.15 15.22 -4.67
CA ASN A 302 -3.77 14.42 -3.60
C ASN A 302 -3.21 14.75 -2.20
N HIS A 303 -2.16 15.56 -2.14
CA HIS A 303 -1.58 16.10 -0.90
C HIS A 303 -1.89 17.58 -0.74
N THR A 304 -2.30 17.96 0.47
CA THR A 304 -2.75 19.33 0.80
C THR A 304 -2.08 19.79 2.10
N PRO A 305 -1.98 21.11 2.35
CA PRO A 305 -1.48 21.64 3.62
C PRO A 305 -2.20 21.08 4.86
N LEU A 306 -3.48 20.69 4.73
CA LEU A 306 -4.20 20.03 5.84
C LEU A 306 -3.69 18.61 6.10
N CYS A 307 -3.17 17.90 5.09
CA CYS A 307 -2.49 16.61 5.28
C CYS A 307 -1.22 16.78 6.12
N ASP A 308 -0.45 17.85 5.90
CA ASP A 308 0.74 18.17 6.70
C ASP A 308 0.37 18.46 8.16
N LEU A 309 -0.70 19.23 8.39
CA LEU A 309 -1.21 19.48 9.75
C LEU A 309 -1.70 18.19 10.41
N ALA A 310 -2.41 17.34 9.66
CA ALA A 310 -2.90 16.06 10.16
C ALA A 310 -1.76 15.15 10.60
N TYR A 311 -0.69 15.10 9.79
CA TYR A 311 0.52 14.36 10.10
C TYR A 311 1.26 14.94 11.32
N LYS A 312 1.41 16.28 11.37
CA LYS A 312 2.04 17.00 12.49
C LYS A 312 1.39 16.68 13.83
N TYR A 313 0.06 16.62 13.86
CA TYR A 313 -0.69 16.37 15.10
C TYR A 313 -1.03 14.90 15.36
N GLY A 314 -0.76 14.01 14.40
CA GLY A 314 -0.97 12.57 14.57
C GLY A 314 -2.45 12.18 14.62
N THR A 315 -3.31 12.83 13.83
CA THR A 315 -4.71 12.37 13.70
C THR A 315 -4.78 11.26 12.67
N ASP A 316 -5.65 10.29 12.93
CA ASP A 316 -6.05 9.24 12.01
C ASP A 316 -6.74 9.77 10.74
N LYS A 317 -7.20 11.02 10.71
CA LYS A 317 -7.70 11.70 9.50
C LYS A 317 -6.62 11.92 8.42
N CYS A 318 -5.35 11.68 8.77
CA CYS A 318 -4.18 11.77 7.90
C CYS A 318 -4.06 10.55 6.96
N PRO A 319 -3.94 10.76 5.64
CA PRO A 319 -3.83 9.67 4.66
C PRO A 319 -2.63 8.73 4.88
N GLU A 320 -1.54 9.26 5.43
CA GLU A 320 -0.33 8.52 5.81
C GLU A 320 -0.50 7.66 7.07
N ILE A 321 -1.51 7.96 7.89
CA ILE A 321 -1.76 7.31 9.17
C ILE A 321 -2.91 6.32 9.02
N ASN A 322 -4.12 6.80 8.69
CA ASN A 322 -5.30 5.95 8.63
C ASN A 322 -6.24 6.32 7.46
N HIS A 323 -6.99 7.42 7.55
CA HIS A 323 -8.05 7.82 6.64
C HIS A 323 -7.60 8.89 5.63
N SER A 324 -8.18 8.90 4.43
CA SER A 324 -7.89 9.90 3.41
C SER A 324 -8.87 11.08 3.44
N TYR A 325 -9.25 11.55 4.63
CA TYR A 325 -10.25 12.62 4.78
C TYR A 325 -9.69 14.03 4.53
N THR A 326 -8.44 14.29 4.91
CA THR A 326 -7.87 15.65 4.84
C THR A 326 -7.76 16.25 3.43
N PRO A 327 -7.53 15.52 2.31
CA PRO A 327 -7.61 16.11 0.97
C PRO A 327 -9.01 16.62 0.64
N PHE A 328 -10.04 15.86 1.03
CA PHE A 328 -11.43 16.25 0.85
C PHE A 328 -11.79 17.45 1.73
N TYR A 329 -11.46 17.40 3.03
CA TYR A 329 -11.70 18.50 3.95
C TYR A 329 -11.03 19.79 3.48
N TYR A 330 -9.78 19.71 3.01
CA TYR A 330 -9.09 20.87 2.48
C TYR A 330 -9.84 21.49 1.30
N LYS A 331 -10.28 20.69 0.32
CA LYS A 331 -11.04 21.18 -0.83
C LYS A 331 -12.36 21.85 -0.41
N LEU A 332 -13.05 21.27 0.57
CA LEU A 332 -14.34 21.77 1.05
C LEU A 332 -14.20 23.06 1.89
N LEU A 333 -13.17 23.12 2.74
CA LEU A 333 -13.11 24.07 3.86
C LEU A 333 -12.08 25.19 3.65
N GLN A 334 -11.04 24.99 2.83
CA GLN A 334 -10.01 25.99 2.58
C GLN A 334 -10.57 27.36 2.14
N PRO A 335 -11.59 27.44 1.26
CA PRO A 335 -12.15 28.74 0.84
C PRO A 335 -12.80 29.53 1.98
N LYS A 336 -13.25 28.83 3.04
CA LYS A 336 -13.96 29.42 4.18
C LYS A 336 -13.09 29.56 5.43
N ARG A 337 -11.82 29.12 5.40
CA ARG A 337 -11.01 28.93 6.62
C ARG A 337 -10.91 30.16 7.54
N ASN A 338 -10.93 31.36 6.95
CA ASN A 338 -10.80 32.61 7.70
C ASN A 338 -12.15 33.12 8.25
N SER A 339 -13.27 32.70 7.65
CA SER A 339 -14.62 33.13 8.02
C SER A 339 -15.25 32.23 9.08
N ILE A 340 -14.87 30.95 9.14
CA ILE A 340 -15.32 30.01 10.18
C ILE A 340 -14.91 30.52 11.57
N LYS A 341 -15.86 30.51 12.51
CA LYS A 341 -15.74 31.00 13.89
C LYS A 341 -15.92 29.90 14.94
N LYS A 342 -16.72 28.88 14.66
CA LYS A 342 -17.00 27.80 15.62
C LYS A 342 -17.08 26.45 14.93
N ILE A 343 -16.32 25.49 15.45
CA ILE A 343 -16.30 24.10 14.98
C ILE A 343 -16.60 23.21 16.17
N LEU A 344 -17.42 22.19 15.97
CA LEU A 344 -17.66 21.12 16.94
C LEU A 344 -17.24 19.78 16.34
N GLU A 345 -16.34 19.06 16.99
CA GLU A 345 -16.03 17.66 16.67
C GLU A 345 -16.51 16.75 17.82
N ILE A 346 -17.22 15.69 17.48
CA ILE A 346 -17.69 14.67 18.43
C ILE A 346 -16.93 13.37 18.13
N GLY A 347 -16.39 12.73 19.18
CA GLY A 347 -15.50 11.57 19.04
C GLY A 347 -14.06 12.00 18.81
N ILE A 348 -13.42 12.62 19.81
CA ILE A 348 -12.11 13.27 19.66
C ILE A 348 -10.93 12.34 19.96
N GLY A 349 -11.19 11.16 20.53
CA GLY A 349 -10.20 10.11 20.75
C GLY A 349 -9.26 10.32 21.94
N TYR A 350 -8.74 9.21 22.48
CA TYR A 350 -7.84 9.15 23.63
C TYR A 350 -6.76 8.07 23.44
N PRO A 351 -5.58 8.11 24.10
CA PRO A 351 -4.57 7.06 23.98
C PRO A 351 -5.11 5.63 24.15
N SER A 352 -6.07 5.40 25.04
CA SER A 352 -6.62 4.06 25.31
C SER A 352 -7.32 3.44 24.10
N ASN A 353 -7.96 4.24 23.24
CA ASN A 353 -8.64 3.76 22.05
C ASN A 353 -7.92 4.09 20.74
N MET A 354 -6.92 4.98 20.72
CA MET A 354 -6.23 5.38 19.48
C MET A 354 -4.80 4.85 19.33
N ASN A 355 -4.12 4.40 20.39
CA ASN A 355 -2.71 4.00 20.30
C ASN A 355 -2.42 2.84 19.34
N HIS A 356 -3.44 2.01 19.05
CA HIS A 356 -3.33 0.92 18.08
C HIS A 356 -3.35 1.40 16.62
N ILE A 357 -3.83 2.63 16.37
CA ILE A 357 -3.86 3.30 15.07
C ILE A 357 -2.68 4.27 14.97
N VAL A 358 -2.51 5.12 15.98
CA VAL A 358 -1.46 6.15 16.05
C VAL A 358 -0.63 5.93 17.31
N PRO A 359 0.62 5.44 17.19
CA PRO A 359 1.50 5.31 18.34
C PRO A 359 1.69 6.67 19.05
N HIS A 360 1.60 6.67 20.38
CA HIS A 360 1.72 7.88 21.21
C HIS A 360 0.66 8.95 20.88
N TYR A 361 -0.57 8.53 20.61
CA TYR A 361 -1.67 9.43 20.28
C TYR A 361 -1.86 10.50 21.36
N ARG A 362 -2.11 11.74 20.94
CA ARG A 362 -2.48 12.85 21.83
C ARG A 362 -4.00 12.98 21.83
N ALA A 363 -4.62 13.04 23.01
CA ALA A 363 -6.07 13.25 23.14
C ALA A 363 -6.53 14.46 22.29
N GLY A 364 -7.58 14.29 21.49
CA GLY A 364 -8.08 15.34 20.60
C GLY A 364 -7.08 15.79 19.53
N ALA A 365 -6.24 14.90 18.98
CA ALA A 365 -5.23 15.24 17.96
C ALA A 365 -5.80 16.05 16.79
N SER A 366 -7.01 15.70 16.33
CA SER A 366 -7.73 16.41 15.27
C SER A 366 -8.12 17.85 15.66
N LEU A 367 -8.43 18.11 16.93
CA LEU A 367 -8.77 19.46 17.39
C LEU A 367 -7.61 20.44 17.23
N TYR A 368 -6.37 19.98 17.46
CA TYR A 368 -5.17 20.78 17.22
C TYR A 368 -4.94 21.07 15.74
N MET A 369 -5.22 20.08 14.87
CA MET A 369 -5.20 20.27 13.42
C MET A 369 -6.23 21.33 13.00
N TRP A 370 -7.47 21.26 13.50
CA TRP A 370 -8.51 22.24 13.18
C TRP A 370 -8.17 23.63 13.68
N ARG A 371 -7.65 23.76 14.91
CA ARG A 371 -7.22 25.06 15.46
C ARG A 371 -6.21 25.75 14.55
N GLU A 372 -5.23 25.03 14.03
CA GLU A 372 -4.20 25.61 13.15
C GLU A 372 -4.74 25.89 11.74
N PHE A 373 -5.66 25.05 11.24
CA PHE A 373 -6.28 25.25 9.93
C PHE A 373 -7.28 26.42 9.91
N PHE A 374 -7.98 26.67 11.02
CA PHE A 374 -8.99 27.71 11.20
C PHE A 374 -8.52 28.76 12.23
N PRO A 375 -7.68 29.73 11.81
CA PRO A 375 -6.97 30.60 12.75
C PRO A 375 -7.88 31.52 13.60
N ASN A 376 -9.12 31.74 13.16
CA ASN A 376 -10.09 32.63 13.81
C ASN A 376 -11.21 31.88 14.54
N ALA A 377 -11.15 30.55 14.62
CA ALA A 377 -12.23 29.74 15.17
C ALA A 377 -11.95 29.31 16.62
N MET A 378 -13.03 29.21 17.40
CA MET A 378 -13.07 28.38 18.60
C MET A 378 -13.37 26.95 18.19
N ILE A 379 -12.58 26.00 18.68
CA ILE A 379 -12.73 24.57 18.42
C ILE A 379 -13.34 23.91 19.65
N TYR A 380 -14.49 23.30 19.48
CA TYR A 380 -15.16 22.54 20.50
C TYR A 380 -14.98 21.04 20.24
N GLY A 381 -14.64 20.29 21.29
CA GLY A 381 -14.58 18.84 21.26
C GLY A 381 -15.65 18.23 22.15
N ALA A 382 -16.13 17.05 21.82
CA ALA A 382 -17.03 16.29 22.67
C ALA A 382 -16.68 14.80 22.66
N ASP A 383 -16.64 14.19 23.85
CA ASP A 383 -16.38 12.74 23.98
C ASP A 383 -17.17 12.13 25.13
N ILE A 384 -17.36 10.80 25.07
CA ILE A 384 -17.96 10.03 26.16
C ILE A 384 -16.94 9.71 27.25
N LEU A 385 -15.64 9.77 26.94
CA LEU A 385 -14.55 9.51 27.87
C LEU A 385 -14.17 10.78 28.65
N PRO A 386 -14.37 10.84 29.98
CA PRO A 386 -13.96 11.99 30.78
C PRO A 386 -12.46 12.31 30.68
N GLU A 387 -11.62 11.28 30.50
CA GLU A 387 -10.17 11.42 30.36
C GLU A 387 -9.74 12.06 29.04
N ALA A 388 -10.60 12.06 28.02
CA ALA A 388 -10.34 12.75 26.75
C ALA A 388 -10.52 14.26 26.85
N LEU A 389 -11.06 14.77 27.95
CA LEU A 389 -11.43 16.16 28.11
C LEU A 389 -10.23 17.03 28.55
N PHE A 390 -10.08 18.17 27.89
CA PHE A 390 -9.07 19.18 28.20
C PHE A 390 -9.52 20.57 27.76
N LYS A 391 -8.75 21.59 28.13
CA LYS A 391 -8.91 22.96 27.68
C LYS A 391 -7.55 23.50 27.24
N ASP A 392 -7.53 24.21 26.12
CA ASP A 392 -6.33 24.82 25.53
C ASP A 392 -6.70 26.17 24.91
N ALA A 393 -5.72 26.91 24.40
CA ALA A 393 -5.98 28.13 23.64
C ALA A 393 -6.84 27.77 22.41
N HIS A 394 -8.03 28.37 22.34
CA HIS A 394 -9.05 28.17 21.30
C HIS A 394 -9.59 26.72 21.19
N ILE A 395 -9.40 25.89 22.23
CA ILE A 395 -9.99 24.55 22.30
C ILE A 395 -10.70 24.35 23.64
N GLU A 396 -11.95 23.90 23.61
CA GLU A 396 -12.70 23.52 24.80
C GLU A 396 -13.46 22.22 24.56
N THR A 397 -13.33 21.25 25.47
CA THR A 397 -13.98 19.94 25.31
C THR A 397 -15.06 19.70 26.35
N PHE A 398 -16.08 18.92 25.99
CA PHE A 398 -17.23 18.62 26.83
C PHE A 398 -17.49 17.10 26.92
N LEU A 399 -17.94 16.65 28.10
CA LEU A 399 -18.47 15.30 28.25
C LEU A 399 -19.81 15.21 27.53
N CYS A 400 -19.94 14.28 26.58
CA CYS A 400 -21.17 14.09 25.82
C CYS A 400 -21.37 12.62 25.46
N ASN A 401 -22.49 12.05 25.89
CA ASN A 401 -22.95 10.77 25.37
C ASN A 401 -23.94 11.00 24.22
N GLN A 402 -23.50 10.73 23.00
CA GLN A 402 -24.32 10.84 21.78
C GLN A 402 -25.62 10.03 21.78
N LYS A 403 -25.78 9.07 22.71
CA LYS A 403 -27.03 8.30 22.88
C LYS A 403 -28.07 9.02 23.75
N LYS A 404 -27.77 10.21 24.27
CA LYS A 404 -28.64 11.01 25.14
C LYS A 404 -28.91 12.37 24.50
N ASP A 405 -30.17 12.66 24.24
CA ASP A 405 -30.64 13.96 23.73
C ASP A 405 -30.30 15.12 24.67
N THR A 406 -30.39 14.88 25.98
CA THR A 406 -30.07 15.85 27.04
C THR A 406 -28.61 16.28 27.00
N ASP A 407 -27.67 15.34 26.84
CA ASP A 407 -26.24 15.65 26.71
C ASP A 407 -25.99 16.47 25.43
N LEU A 408 -26.59 16.08 24.30
CA LEU A 408 -26.47 16.80 23.02
C LEU A 408 -27.04 18.22 23.09
N THR A 409 -28.19 18.38 23.73
CA THR A 409 -28.82 19.70 23.90
C THR A 409 -28.00 20.58 24.83
N ASN A 410 -27.44 20.01 25.91
CA ASN A 410 -26.57 20.75 26.83
C ASN A 410 -25.25 21.14 26.16
N LEU A 411 -24.70 20.29 25.29
CA LEU A 411 -23.53 20.62 24.48
C LEU A 411 -23.78 21.89 23.66
N ILE A 412 -24.91 21.99 22.94
CA ILE A 412 -25.24 23.19 22.16
C ILE A 412 -25.49 24.42 23.05
N LYS A 413 -26.09 24.24 24.24
CA LYS A 413 -26.22 25.35 25.20
C LYS A 413 -24.87 25.89 25.64
N SER A 414 -23.86 25.03 25.80
CA SER A 414 -22.52 25.40 26.20
C SER A 414 -21.70 26.03 25.07
N THR A 415 -21.81 25.52 23.84
CA THR A 415 -21.03 26.00 22.69
C THR A 415 -21.66 27.19 21.97
N GLY A 416 -22.98 27.35 22.11
CA GLY A 416 -23.82 28.20 21.27
C GLY A 416 -24.31 27.48 20.01
N SER A 417 -25.44 27.95 19.47
CA SER A 417 -26.08 27.43 18.25
C SER A 417 -25.47 27.96 16.94
N ASP A 418 -24.58 28.95 17.03
CA ASP A 418 -23.90 29.63 15.93
C ASP A 418 -22.70 28.85 15.38
N ILE A 419 -22.66 27.53 15.57
CA ILE A 419 -21.62 26.63 15.04
C ILE A 419 -21.64 26.63 13.51
N ASP A 420 -20.48 26.79 12.88
CA ASP A 420 -20.33 26.74 11.43
C ASP A 420 -20.16 25.32 10.89
N ILE A 421 -19.47 24.45 11.63
CA ILE A 421 -19.11 23.09 11.20
C ILE A 421 -19.32 22.13 12.36
N VAL A 422 -19.99 21.01 12.09
CA VAL A 422 -20.02 19.84 12.97
C VAL A 422 -19.36 18.67 12.27
N ILE A 423 -18.42 18.01 12.94
CA ILE A 423 -17.78 16.77 12.52
C ILE A 423 -18.20 15.69 13.54
N ASP A 424 -18.98 14.72 13.09
CA ASP A 424 -19.46 13.60 13.89
C ASP A 424 -18.65 12.34 13.55
N ASP A 425 -17.57 12.14 14.29
CA ASP A 425 -16.70 10.96 14.27
C ASP A 425 -16.97 10.04 15.49
N GLY A 426 -18.14 10.21 16.10
CA GLY A 426 -18.53 9.49 17.31
C GLY A 426 -19.28 8.20 17.01
N SER A 427 -19.20 7.24 17.94
CA SER A 427 -19.91 5.94 17.98
C SER A 427 -19.69 4.94 16.84
N HIS A 428 -19.55 5.39 15.59
CA HIS A 428 -19.51 4.59 14.36
C HIS A 428 -20.70 3.61 14.21
N VAL A 429 -21.82 3.91 14.88
CA VAL A 429 -23.07 3.14 14.86
C VAL A 429 -24.12 3.95 14.12
N LYS A 430 -24.57 3.44 12.96
CA LYS A 430 -25.54 4.09 12.04
C LYS A 430 -26.70 4.79 12.75
N LYS A 431 -27.39 4.09 13.65
CA LYS A 431 -28.56 4.63 14.39
C LYS A 431 -28.19 5.77 15.34
N VAL A 432 -27.01 5.69 15.97
CA VAL A 432 -26.52 6.73 16.89
C VAL A 432 -26.10 7.97 16.09
N GLN A 433 -25.36 7.81 15.00
CA GLN A 433 -24.98 8.94 14.13
C GLN A 433 -26.20 9.66 13.54
N VAL A 434 -27.22 8.92 13.07
CA VAL A 434 -28.48 9.51 12.62
C VAL A 434 -29.19 10.23 13.78
N PHE A 435 -29.26 9.61 14.96
CA PHE A 435 -29.87 10.23 16.13
C PHE A 435 -29.17 11.54 16.53
N THR A 436 -27.84 11.54 16.66
CA THR A 436 -27.03 12.73 16.97
C THR A 436 -27.33 13.86 15.98
N CYS A 437 -27.23 13.55 14.68
CA CYS A 437 -27.45 14.50 13.60
C CYS A 437 -28.83 15.17 13.70
N LEU A 438 -29.88 14.37 13.98
CA LEU A 438 -31.25 14.86 14.06
C LEU A 438 -31.56 15.68 15.32
N ILE A 439 -30.86 15.42 16.43
CA ILE A 439 -31.00 16.24 17.64
C ILE A 439 -30.26 17.57 17.48
N LEU A 440 -29.06 17.55 16.89
CA LEU A 440 -28.22 18.74 16.78
C LEU A 440 -28.69 19.70 15.68
N LEU A 441 -28.99 19.20 14.47
CA LEU A 441 -29.29 20.07 13.32
C LEU A 441 -30.40 21.11 13.55
N PRO A 442 -31.55 20.80 14.20
CA PRO A 442 -32.59 21.79 14.50
C PRO A 442 -32.14 22.89 15.47
N LEU A 443 -31.11 22.63 16.29
CA LEU A 443 -30.58 23.56 17.28
C LEU A 443 -29.48 24.46 16.71
N LEU A 444 -29.01 24.18 15.48
CA LEU A 444 -27.90 24.87 14.85
C LEU A 444 -28.40 25.88 13.81
N LYS A 445 -27.54 26.83 13.44
CA LYS A 445 -27.83 27.76 12.34
C LYS A 445 -28.02 27.04 11.00
N LYS A 446 -28.82 27.64 10.12
CA LYS A 446 -29.25 27.00 8.86
C LYS A 446 -28.09 26.61 7.93
N ASP A 447 -27.05 27.43 7.86
CA ASP A 447 -25.91 27.25 6.96
C ASP A 447 -24.78 26.37 7.53
N VAL A 448 -25.02 25.67 8.65
CA VAL A 448 -24.07 24.73 9.24
C VAL A 448 -23.68 23.63 8.26
N ILE A 449 -22.39 23.29 8.23
CA ILE A 449 -21.87 22.14 7.50
C ILE A 449 -21.78 20.98 8.49
N TYR A 450 -22.68 20.01 8.40
CA TYR A 450 -22.65 18.81 9.24
C TYR A 450 -22.02 17.65 8.45
N ILE A 451 -21.00 17.02 8.99
CA ILE A 451 -20.26 15.92 8.35
C ILE A 451 -20.23 14.74 9.31
N ILE A 452 -20.67 13.57 8.85
CA ILE A 452 -20.59 12.31 9.60
C ILE A 452 -19.43 11.50 9.01
N GLU A 453 -18.49 11.06 9.85
CA GLU A 453 -17.37 10.20 9.46
C GLU A 453 -17.67 8.70 9.62
N ASP A 454 -16.84 7.87 8.99
CA ASP A 454 -16.87 6.40 9.10
C ASP A 454 -18.25 5.77 8.90
N VAL A 455 -19.01 6.31 7.95
CA VAL A 455 -20.40 5.91 7.74
C VAL A 455 -20.46 4.51 7.13
N LYS A 456 -20.93 3.55 7.92
CA LYS A 456 -21.34 2.24 7.42
C LYS A 456 -22.66 2.39 6.67
N ASP A 457 -22.73 1.91 5.43
CA ASP A 457 -23.94 1.94 4.60
C ASP A 457 -24.54 3.36 4.45
N ALA A 458 -23.84 4.21 3.70
CA ALA A 458 -24.28 5.58 3.46
C ALA A 458 -25.65 5.68 2.76
N VAL A 459 -26.07 4.64 2.02
CA VAL A 459 -27.40 4.63 1.39
C VAL A 459 -28.49 4.56 2.45
N GLU A 460 -28.36 3.68 3.43
CA GLU A 460 -29.31 3.59 4.54
C GLU A 460 -29.31 4.86 5.39
N VAL A 461 -28.12 5.36 5.79
CA VAL A 461 -28.00 6.55 6.64
C VAL A 461 -28.60 7.78 5.97
N THR A 462 -28.27 8.05 4.70
CA THR A 462 -28.87 9.17 3.97
C THR A 462 -30.37 8.98 3.74
N GLY A 463 -30.84 7.75 3.55
CA GLY A 463 -32.26 7.43 3.44
C GLY A 463 -33.04 7.73 4.72
N MET A 464 -32.47 7.43 5.89
CA MET A 464 -33.09 7.73 7.19
C MET A 464 -33.21 9.24 7.42
N ILE A 465 -32.15 10.00 7.12
CA ILE A 465 -32.13 11.47 7.31
C ILE A 465 -33.11 12.14 6.35
N LYS A 466 -33.12 11.76 5.06
CA LYS A 466 -34.00 12.36 4.05
C LYS A 466 -35.49 12.14 4.30
N LYS A 467 -35.88 11.01 4.92
CA LYS A 467 -37.28 10.68 5.23
C LYS A 467 -37.96 11.68 6.17
N LEU A 468 -37.18 12.43 6.94
CA LEU A 468 -37.71 13.37 7.94
C LEU A 468 -38.05 14.74 7.35
N GLY A 469 -37.64 15.01 6.09
CA GLY A 469 -37.85 16.30 5.43
C GLY A 469 -36.87 17.37 5.90
N GLY A 470 -36.72 18.46 5.13
CA GLY A 470 -35.90 19.62 5.53
C GLY A 470 -34.38 19.49 5.37
N TYR A 471 -33.86 18.32 4.99
CA TYR A 471 -32.41 18.10 4.84
C TYR A 471 -32.03 17.49 3.49
N ASP A 472 -30.87 17.90 2.99
CA ASP A 472 -30.17 17.28 1.87
C ASP A 472 -28.93 16.53 2.36
N CYS A 473 -28.62 15.41 1.71
CA CYS A 473 -27.43 14.63 2.00
C CYS A 473 -26.60 14.33 0.76
N GLU A 474 -25.29 14.47 0.89
CA GLU A 474 -24.27 14.21 -0.12
C GLU A 474 -23.27 13.19 0.40
N VAL A 475 -22.92 12.19 -0.42
CA VAL A 475 -21.87 11.20 -0.13
C VAL A 475 -20.70 11.47 -1.08
N PRO A 476 -19.66 12.19 -0.65
CA PRO A 476 -18.54 12.49 -1.52
C PRO A 476 -17.76 11.22 -1.87
N LYS A 477 -17.27 11.14 -3.11
CA LYS A 477 -16.29 10.11 -3.50
C LYS A 477 -14.93 10.52 -2.95
N LEU A 478 -14.56 9.92 -1.82
CA LEU A 478 -13.24 10.07 -1.23
C LEU A 478 -12.26 9.19 -2.00
N ASN A 479 -11.15 9.79 -2.46
CA ASN A 479 -10.10 9.21 -3.30
C ASN A 479 -10.51 7.87 -3.98
N PRO A 480 -11.14 7.92 -5.18
CA PRO A 480 -11.77 6.75 -5.81
C PRO A 480 -10.80 5.60 -6.11
N GLU A 481 -9.49 5.82 -5.97
CA GLU A 481 -8.46 4.80 -6.18
C GLU A 481 -8.17 3.98 -4.91
N ARG A 482 -8.46 4.51 -3.71
CA ARG A 482 -8.22 3.80 -2.43
C ARG A 482 -9.30 2.78 -2.13
N GLN A 483 -9.29 1.66 -2.86
CA GLN A 483 -10.33 0.62 -2.79
C GLN A 483 -10.34 -0.21 -1.48
N VAL A 484 -9.31 -0.11 -0.62
CA VAL A 484 -9.09 -1.10 0.47
C VAL A 484 -9.64 -0.65 1.83
N ARG A 485 -9.99 0.63 2.04
CA ARG A 485 -10.59 1.11 3.30
C ARG A 485 -11.90 1.87 3.02
N GLN A 486 -12.92 1.63 3.84
CA GLN A 486 -14.23 2.27 3.76
C GLN A 486 -14.18 3.71 4.28
N ASP A 487 -13.35 4.56 3.69
CA ASP A 487 -13.37 6.00 3.95
C ASP A 487 -14.71 6.53 3.39
N CYS A 488 -15.69 6.80 4.27
CA CYS A 488 -17.04 7.17 3.87
C CYS A 488 -17.57 8.31 4.73
N LEU A 489 -17.85 9.45 4.08
CA LEU A 489 -18.47 10.61 4.72
C LEU A 489 -19.91 10.78 4.25
N VAL A 490 -20.75 11.34 5.12
CA VAL A 490 -22.05 11.91 4.73
C VAL A 490 -22.07 13.38 5.13
N ILE A 491 -22.33 14.26 4.17
CA ILE A 491 -22.54 15.68 4.41
C ILE A 491 -24.04 15.92 4.49
N VAL A 492 -24.50 16.58 5.55
CA VAL A 492 -25.91 16.94 5.75
C VAL A 492 -26.04 18.47 5.77
N LYS A 493 -27.01 18.98 5.01
CA LYS A 493 -27.31 20.42 4.90
C LYS A 493 -28.80 20.65 5.09
N ASN A 494 -29.18 21.78 5.66
CA ASN A 494 -30.57 22.23 5.64
C ASN A 494 -31.00 22.60 4.21
N LYS A 495 -32.27 22.34 3.88
CA LYS A 495 -32.91 22.79 2.65
C LYS A 495 -33.30 24.26 2.67
#